data_AF-A0A942UPH6-F1
#
_entry.id   AF-A0A942UPH6-F1
#
_cell.length_a   1.000
_cell.length_b   1.000
_cell.length_c   1.000
_cell.angle_alpha   90.00
_cell.angle_beta   90.00
_cell.angle_gamma   90.00
#
_symmetry.space_group_name_H-M   'P 1'
#
loop_
_entity.id
_entity.type
_entity.pdbx_description
1 polymer ?
#
loop_
_entity_poly.entity_id
_entity_poly.type
_entity_poly.pdbx_seq_one_letter_code
_entity_poly.pdbx_strand_id
1 'polypeptide(L)' 'MPSAININIFVLKINSFENASAVNIGQNLLADWNNYDKKTQGFGQNLGDDCDFVGIKSAVDDRDLIDSPSSFQKIPLP' A
#
# COMPACT_ATOMS: atom_id res chain seq x y z
N MET A 1 9.75 27.52 -21.79
CA MET A 1 10.59 26.32 -21.93
C MET A 1 9.93 25.20 -21.14
N PRO A 2 9.57 24.05 -21.73
CA PRO A 2 9.07 22.96 -20.91
C PRO A 2 10.21 22.53 -19.97
N SER A 3 9.92 22.43 -18.67
CA SER A 3 10.86 21.93 -17.67
C SER A 3 11.15 20.46 -17.97
N ALA A 4 12.27 20.17 -18.63
CA ALA A 4 12.74 18.81 -18.81
C ALA A 4 13.21 18.28 -17.46
N ILE A 5 12.53 17.27 -16.92
CA ILE A 5 12.97 16.55 -15.72
C ILE A 5 13.78 15.35 -16.19
N ASN A 6 15.11 15.44 -16.04
CA ASN A 6 15.99 14.31 -16.30
C ASN A 6 16.13 13.48 -15.01
N ILE A 7 15.77 12.20 -15.07
CA ILE A 7 15.83 11.29 -13.92
C ILE A 7 16.66 10.08 -14.35
N ASN A 8 17.90 10.02 -13.88
CA ASN A 8 18.77 8.86 -14.11
C ASN A 8 18.71 7.96 -12.88
N ILE A 9 18.27 6.72 -13.06
CA ILE A 9 18.21 5.72 -11.98
C ILE A 9 19.14 4.58 -12.37
N PHE A 10 20.16 4.34 -11.56
CA PHE A 10 21.09 3.24 -11.79
C PHE A 10 20.44 1.90 -11.42
N VAL A 11 19.84 1.78 -10.23
CA VAL A 11 19.01 0.64 -9.82
C VAL A 11 17.94 1.12 -8.85
N LEU A 12 16.71 0.64 -9.02
CA LEU A 12 15.62 0.73 -8.05
C LEU A 12 15.20 -0.68 -7.67
N LYS A 13 15.54 -1.13 -6.46
CA LYS A 13 15.07 -2.42 -5.91
C LYS A 13 13.99 -2.13 -4.88
N ILE A 14 12.76 -2.49 -5.19
CA ILE A 14 11.63 -2.47 -4.26
C ILE A 14 11.38 -3.92 -3.86
N ASN A 15 11.69 -4.26 -2.61
CA ASN A 15 11.55 -5.63 -2.11
C ASN A 15 10.10 -5.96 -1.75
N SER A 16 9.34 -4.96 -1.33
CA SER A 16 7.90 -5.06 -1.17
C SER A 16 7.26 -3.69 -1.25
N PHE A 17 6.06 -3.67 -1.81
CA PHE A 17 5.22 -2.51 -1.85
C PHE A 17 3.80 -2.93 -1.54
N GLU A 18 3.32 -2.50 -0.38
CA GLU A 18 2.11 -3.02 0.23
C GLU A 18 1.14 -1.89 0.49
N ASN A 19 -0.11 -2.17 0.14
CA ASN A 19 -1.39 -1.51 0.43
C ASN A 19 -1.37 0.01 0.63
N ALA A 20 -2.28 0.73 -0.03
CA ALA A 20 -2.35 2.19 0.08
C ALA A 20 -1.15 2.98 -0.39
N SER A 21 -0.26 2.33 -1.10
CA SER A 21 1.02 2.91 -1.42
C SER A 21 1.08 3.23 -2.92
N ALA A 22 1.72 4.34 -3.29
CA ALA A 22 2.13 4.64 -4.67
C ALA A 22 3.63 5.00 -4.71
N VAL A 23 4.39 4.43 -5.65
CA VAL A 23 5.76 4.87 -5.95
C VAL A 23 5.72 5.67 -7.24
N ASN A 24 5.84 6.99 -7.11
CA ASN A 24 5.77 7.90 -8.25
C ASN A 24 7.10 8.63 -8.39
N ILE A 25 7.63 8.68 -9.61
CA ILE A 25 8.90 9.31 -9.93
C ILE A 25 8.67 10.32 -11.06
N GLY A 26 9.18 11.54 -10.92
CA GLY A 26 8.95 12.64 -11.84
C GLY A 26 7.82 13.57 -11.42
N GLN A 27 7.31 14.38 -12.36
CA GLN A 27 6.23 15.32 -12.09
C GLN A 27 4.89 14.60 -12.12
N ASN A 28 4.33 14.35 -10.93
CA ASN A 28 3.10 13.61 -10.76
C ASN A 28 2.05 14.48 -10.06
N LEU A 29 0.85 14.56 -10.63
CA LEU A 29 -0.33 15.13 -9.97
C LEU A 29 -1.24 13.97 -9.56
N LEU A 30 -1.43 13.79 -8.26
CA LEU A 30 -2.28 12.75 -7.69
C LEU A 30 -3.59 13.36 -7.19
N ALA A 31 -4.37 13.96 -8.09
CA ALA A 31 -5.67 14.51 -7.77
C ALA A 31 -6.67 13.39 -7.45
N ASP A 32 -7.45 13.56 -6.38
CA ASP A 32 -8.45 12.58 -5.89
C ASP A 32 -7.89 11.16 -5.71
N TRP A 33 -6.58 11.04 -5.44
CA TRP A 33 -6.01 9.77 -5.02
C TRP A 33 -6.54 9.44 -3.65
N ASN A 34 -7.24 8.32 -3.56
CA ASN A 34 -7.67 7.80 -2.29
C ASN A 34 -7.42 6.30 -2.23
N ASN A 35 -7.06 5.79 -1.05
CA ASN A 35 -6.87 4.38 -0.85
C ASN A 35 -7.41 3.94 0.51
N TYR A 36 -7.99 2.75 0.55
CA TYR A 36 -8.29 2.03 1.77
C TYR A 36 -7.60 0.68 1.80
N ASP A 37 -7.21 0.28 3.00
CA ASP A 37 -6.67 -1.04 3.25
C ASP A 37 -7.22 -1.56 4.58
N LYS A 38 -7.71 -2.80 4.57
CA LYS A 38 -7.93 -3.57 5.78
C LYS A 38 -7.17 -4.88 5.65
N LYS A 39 -6.40 -5.20 6.69
CA LYS A 39 -5.67 -6.46 6.81
C LYS A 39 -6.08 -7.19 8.08
N THR A 40 -6.52 -8.42 7.89
CA THR A 40 -6.80 -9.38 8.95
C THR A 40 -5.92 -10.59 8.71
N GLN A 41 -4.73 -10.61 9.34
CA GLN A 41 -3.72 -11.65 9.12
C GLN A 41 -3.15 -12.17 10.44
N GLY A 42 -2.93 -13.48 10.51
CA GLY A 42 -2.49 -14.16 11.74
C GLY A 42 -1.01 -14.39 11.79
N PHE A 43 -0.39 -14.35 10.62
CA PHE A 43 1.03 -14.23 10.47
C PHE A 43 1.29 -13.15 9.42
N GLY A 44 2.36 -12.38 9.63
CA GLY A 44 2.71 -11.25 8.77
C GLY A 44 3.31 -11.67 7.43
N GLN A 45 3.91 -10.69 6.75
CA GLN A 45 4.62 -10.92 5.50
C GLN A 45 6.12 -10.99 5.70
N ASN A 46 6.78 -11.81 4.89
CA ASN A 46 8.24 -11.92 4.88
C ASN A 46 8.73 -11.76 3.46
N LEU A 47 9.51 -10.70 3.29
CA LEU A 47 9.78 -10.10 2.00
C LEU A 47 11.26 -9.74 1.99
N GLY A 48 11.96 -10.18 0.95
CA GLY A 48 13.40 -10.04 0.83
C GLY A 48 14.08 -11.39 0.60
N ASP A 49 15.39 -11.33 0.43
CA ASP A 49 16.22 -12.51 0.23
C ASP A 49 16.46 -13.19 1.60
N ASP A 50 16.51 -14.53 1.65
CA ASP A 50 16.71 -15.36 2.87
C ASP A 50 15.62 -15.27 3.95
N CYS A 51 14.34 -15.33 3.56
CA CYS A 51 13.18 -15.23 4.47
C CYS A 51 12.51 -16.59 4.79
N ASP A 52 13.26 -17.54 5.37
CA ASP A 52 12.73 -18.88 5.71
C ASP A 52 11.99 -18.95 7.06
N PHE A 53 10.94 -19.78 7.11
CA PHE A 53 10.17 -20.06 8.33
C PHE A 53 10.17 -21.53 8.71
N VAL A 54 10.33 -21.79 10.01
CA VAL A 54 10.20 -23.13 10.58
C VAL A 54 9.28 -23.07 11.80
N GLY A 55 8.19 -23.85 11.77
CA GLY A 55 7.35 -24.09 12.95
C GLY A 55 6.30 -23.03 13.29
N ILE A 56 5.85 -22.21 12.33
CA ILE A 56 4.82 -21.20 12.61
C ILE A 56 3.47 -21.84 12.94
N LYS A 57 2.78 -21.29 13.95
CA LYS A 57 1.35 -21.48 14.20
C LYS A 57 0.69 -20.10 14.29
N SER A 58 -0.41 -19.90 13.59
CA SER A 58 -1.18 -18.64 13.63
C SER A 58 -2.67 -18.90 13.71
N ALA A 59 -3.39 -18.04 14.44
CA ALA A 59 -4.84 -18.00 14.45
C ALA A 59 -5.29 -16.54 14.41
N VAL A 60 -6.29 -16.24 13.58
CA VAL A 60 -6.98 -14.95 13.58
C VAL A 60 -8.43 -15.22 13.81
N ASP A 61 -8.99 -14.52 14.79
CA ASP A 61 -10.41 -14.50 15.07
C ASP A 61 -10.88 -13.06 14.91
N ASP A 62 -11.52 -12.77 13.77
CA ASP A 62 -12.06 -11.46 13.45
C ASP A 62 -13.59 -11.59 13.39
N ARG A 63 -14.24 -11.17 14.48
CA ARG A 63 -15.69 -11.35 14.69
C ARG A 63 -16.39 -10.00 14.74
N ASP A 64 -16.32 -9.27 13.64
CA ASP A 64 -17.15 -8.09 13.42
C ASP A 64 -18.29 -8.36 12.40
N LEU A 65 -19.33 -7.51 12.42
CA LEU A 65 -20.45 -7.55 11.46
C LEU A 65 -20.20 -6.66 10.23
N ILE A 66 -19.35 -5.64 10.38
CA ILE A 66 -18.91 -4.72 9.32
C ILE A 66 -17.42 -4.46 9.51
N ASP A 67 -16.66 -4.88 8.51
CA ASP A 67 -15.21 -5.07 8.57
C ASP A 67 -14.41 -3.77 8.35
N SER A 68 -14.72 -3.03 7.28
CA SER A 68 -14.10 -1.74 6.95
C SER A 68 -15.02 -0.92 6.02
N PRO A 69 -16.01 -0.17 6.55
CA PRO A 69 -16.88 0.65 5.72
C PRO A 69 -16.12 1.89 5.27
N SER A 70 -15.71 1.92 4.01
CA SER A 70 -14.85 2.96 3.47
C SER A 70 -15.55 3.76 2.36
N SER A 71 -15.61 5.08 2.45
CA SER A 71 -16.31 5.95 1.47
C SER A 71 -15.48 7.17 1.10
N PHE A 72 -15.53 7.59 -0.16
CA PHE A 72 -14.88 8.81 -0.67
C PHE A 72 -15.90 9.90 -1.02
N GLN A 73 -17.15 9.73 -0.59
CA GLN A 73 -18.23 10.65 -0.91
C GLN A 73 -17.98 12.01 -0.23
N LYS A 74 -17.63 13.02 -1.03
CA LYS A 74 -17.66 14.42 -0.61
C LYS A 74 -19.12 14.80 -0.43
N ILE A 75 -19.64 14.81 0.80
CA ILE A 75 -20.96 15.37 1.08
C ILE A 75 -20.88 16.86 0.71
N PRO A 76 -21.66 17.36 -0.26
CA PRO A 76 -21.73 18.80 -0.50
C PRO A 76 -22.28 19.43 0.78
N LEU A 77 -21.52 20.34 1.40
CA LEU A 77 -22.07 21.18 2.47
C LEU A 77 -23.20 22.02 1.86
N PRO A 78 -24.36 22.12 2.53
CA PRO A 78 -25.51 22.89 2.05
C PRO A 78 -25.18 24.37 1.85
#